data_AF-A0A1F4PQB4-F1
#
_entry.id   AF-A0A1F4PQB4-F1
#
_cell.length_a   1.000
_cell.length_b   1.000
_cell.length_c   1.000
_cell.angle_alpha   90.00
_cell.angle_beta   90.00
_cell.angle_gamma   90.00
#
_symmetry.space_group_name_H-M   'P 1'
#
loop_
_entity.id
_entity.type
_entity.pdbx_description
1 polymer ?
#
loop_
_entity_poly.entity_id
_entity_poly.type
_entity_poly.pdbx_seq_one_letter_code
_entity_poly.pdbx_strand_id
1 'polypeptide(L)'
;MKKRENLVKVDSRNRITIPKKMGSELDQVYRIYQKNGKIILEPIREVHPREKWLFDPKNKHIVDQLHQAIERSRDPKNLIDLGDFSKYVKKKK
;
A
#
# COMPACT_ATOMS: atom_id res chain seq x y z
N MET A 1 -4.04 -23.28 -19.74
CA MET A 1 -3.46 -21.93 -19.57
C MET A 1 -1.96 -22.00 -19.84
N LYS A 2 -1.40 -21.11 -20.69
CA LYS A 2 0.05 -21.06 -20.92
C LYS A 2 0.74 -20.56 -19.65
N LYS A 3 1.75 -21.30 -19.18
CA LYS A 3 2.60 -20.93 -18.04
C LYS A 3 3.39 -19.67 -18.43
N ARG A 4 3.14 -18.55 -17.76
CA ARG A 4 3.88 -17.29 -17.97
C ARG A 4 4.95 -17.20 -16.90
N GLU A 5 6.19 -17.52 -17.25
CA GLU A 5 7.34 -17.38 -16.35
C GLU A 5 8.13 -16.13 -16.74
N ASN A 6 8.47 -15.29 -15.76
CA ASN A 6 9.35 -14.15 -15.94
C ASN A 6 10.47 -14.25 -14.91
N LEU A 7 11.71 -14.10 -15.37
CA LEU A 7 12.85 -13.93 -14.49
C LEU A 7 12.91 -12.48 -14.03
N VAL A 8 12.98 -12.29 -12.72
CA VAL A 8 13.06 -10.98 -12.08
C VAL A 8 14.28 -10.95 -11.16
N LYS A 9 14.96 -9.80 -11.11
CA LYS A 9 16.10 -9.58 -10.24
C LYS A 9 15.68 -8.70 -9.06
N VAL A 10 16.30 -8.96 -7.92
CA VAL A 10 16.18 -8.12 -6.73
C VAL A 10 16.93 -6.81 -6.96
N ASP A 11 16.29 -5.69 -6.63
CA ASP A 11 16.92 -4.36 -6.73
C ASP A 11 17.82 -4.05 -5.52
N SER A 12 18.48 -2.88 -5.54
CA SER A 12 19.37 -2.44 -4.46
C SER A 12 18.69 -2.22 -3.10
N ARG A 13 17.35 -2.27 -3.05
CA ARG A 13 16.54 -2.11 -1.84
C ARG A 13 15.86 -3.42 -1.44
N ASN A 14 16.31 -4.55 -1.97
CA ASN A 14 15.74 -5.88 -1.72
C ASN A 14 14.28 -6.02 -2.19
N ARG A 15 13.88 -5.32 -3.25
CA ARG A 15 12.53 -5.40 -3.84
C ARG A 15 12.54 -6.21 -5.13
N ILE A 16 11.41 -6.85 -5.42
CA ILE A 16 11.14 -7.49 -6.71
C ILE A 16 10.00 -6.72 -7.38
N THR A 17 10.23 -6.28 -8.61
CA THR A 17 9.21 -5.57 -9.39
C THR A 17 8.41 -6.55 -10.23
N ILE A 18 7.09 -6.57 -10.05
CA ILE A 18 6.21 -7.40 -10.87
C ILE A 18 6.02 -6.71 -12.24
N PRO A 19 6.25 -7.40 -13.37
CA PRO A 19 6.11 -6.80 -14.69
C PRO A 19 4.70 -6.25 -14.94
N LYS A 20 4.62 -5.09 -15.63
CA LYS A 20 3.35 -4.38 -15.91
C LYS A 20 2.28 -5.26 -16.56
N LYS A 21 2.68 -6.21 -17.41
CA LYS A 21 1.78 -7.16 -18.10
C LYS A 21 1.12 -8.18 -17.15
N MET A 22 1.67 -8.38 -15.95
CA MET A 22 1.05 -9.14 -14.87
C MET A 22 0.33 -8.21 -13.88
N GLY A 23 0.81 -6.98 -13.72
CA GLY A 23 0.31 -6.00 -12.75
C GLY A 23 -1.11 -5.49 -12.97
N SER A 24 -1.68 -5.60 -14.17
CA SER A 24 -3.02 -5.07 -14.46
C SER A 24 -4.16 -5.79 -13.73
N GLU A 25 -3.92 -7.01 -13.24
CA GLU A 25 -4.91 -7.85 -12.56
C GLU A 25 -4.55 -8.10 -11.09
N LEU A 26 -3.58 -7.35 -10.55
CA LEU A 26 -3.08 -7.53 -9.19
C LEU A 26 -3.88 -6.70 -8.19
N ASP A 27 -4.18 -7.29 -7.04
CA ASP A 27 -4.73 -6.63 -5.87
C ASP A 27 -3.69 -5.66 -5.25
N GLN A 28 -4.12 -4.73 -4.39
CA GLN A 28 -3.22 -3.72 -3.81
C GLN A 28 -2.34 -4.28 -2.68
N VAL A 29 -2.81 -5.31 -1.99
CA VAL A 29 -2.16 -5.84 -0.78
C VAL A 29 -2.01 -7.35 -0.89
N TYR A 30 -0.83 -7.85 -0.51
CA TYR A 30 -0.47 -9.25 -0.54
C TYR A 30 0.06 -9.72 0.80
N ARG A 31 -0.37 -10.92 1.21
CA ARG A 31 0.32 -11.69 2.24
C ARG A 31 1.50 -12.40 1.59
N ILE A 32 2.68 -12.28 2.21
CA ILE A 32 3.90 -12.92 1.75
C ILE A 32 4.24 -14.07 2.70
N TYR A 33 4.44 -15.27 2.16
CA TYR A 33 4.93 -16.42 2.94
C TYR A 33 5.72 -17.39 2.06
N GLN A 34 6.51 -18.24 2.71
CA GLN A 34 7.30 -19.27 2.04
C GLN A 34 6.64 -20.64 2.21
N LYS A 35 6.51 -21.39 1.11
CA LYS A 35 6.00 -22.77 1.11
C LYS A 35 6.75 -23.60 0.07
N ASN A 36 7.31 -24.73 0.47
CA ASN A 36 8.03 -25.67 -0.42
C ASN A 36 9.14 -24.98 -1.23
N GLY A 37 9.94 -24.12 -0.60
CA GLY A 37 11.02 -23.37 -1.25
C GLY A 37 10.56 -22.24 -2.18
N LYS A 38 9.25 -21.98 -2.29
CA LYS A 38 8.68 -20.90 -3.10
C LYS A 38 8.19 -19.76 -2.22
N ILE A 39 8.39 -18.53 -2.67
CA ILE A 39 7.74 -17.35 -2.11
C ILE A 39 6.39 -17.22 -2.80
N ILE A 40 5.32 -17.15 -2.01
CA ILE A 40 3.94 -16.99 -2.48
C ILE A 40 3.46 -15.61 -2.08
N LEU A 41 2.90 -14.89 -3.06
CA LEU A 41 2.16 -13.64 -2.86
C LEU A 41 0.67 -13.97 -2.95
N GLU A 42 0.00 -14.05 -1.82
CA GLU A 42 -1.44 -14.32 -1.75
C GLU A 42 -2.20 -12.98 -1.65
N PRO A 43 -3.09 -12.66 -2.61
CA PRO A 43 -3.83 -11.41 -2.56
C PRO A 43 -4.75 -11.38 -1.35
N ILE A 44 -4.75 -10.25 -0.66
CA ILE A 44 -5.69 -9.99 0.43
C ILE A 44 -6.80 -9.11 -0.12
N ARG A 45 -8.00 -9.67 -0.26
CA ARG A 45 -9.21 -8.92 -0.63
C ARG A 45 -9.99 -8.39 0.58
N GLU A 46 -9.68 -8.89 1.77
CA GLU A 46 -10.34 -8.50 3.01
C GLU A 46 -9.57 -7.38 3.72
N VAL A 47 -10.29 -6.37 4.17
CA VAL A 47 -9.76 -5.32 5.05
C VAL A 47 -9.07 -5.99 6.25
N HIS A 48 -7.83 -5.61 6.52
CA HIS A 48 -7.07 -6.20 7.63
C HIS A 48 -7.87 -6.06 8.94
N PRO A 49 -7.88 -7.06 9.85
CA PRO A 49 -8.69 -6.99 11.08
C PRO A 49 -8.45 -5.73 11.92
N ARG A 50 -7.24 -5.17 11.87
CA ARG A 50 -6.87 -3.90 12.52
C ARG A 50 -7.51 -2.65 11.91
N GLU A 51 -7.99 -2.74 10.69
CA GLU A 51 -8.64 -1.65 9.94
C GLU A 51 -10.16 -1.87 9.84
N LYS A 52 -10.65 -3.05 10.25
CA LYS A 52 -12.08 -3.41 10.22
C LYS A 52 -12.94 -2.43 11.02
N TRP A 53 -12.41 -1.84 12.10
CA TRP A 53 -13.13 -0.85 12.90
C TRP A 53 -13.54 0.38 12.08
N LEU A 54 -12.76 0.77 11.07
CA LEU A 54 -13.04 1.93 10.24
C LEU A 54 -14.33 1.73 9.42
N PHE A 55 -14.65 0.48 9.10
CA PHE A 55 -15.82 0.10 8.30
C PHE A 55 -17.00 -0.39 9.16
N ASP A 56 -16.93 -0.24 10.48
CA ASP A 56 -18.08 -0.44 11.36
C ASP A 56 -19.15 0.63 11.08
N PRO A 57 -20.45 0.28 10.97
CA PRO A 57 -21.53 1.25 10.76
C PRO A 57 -21.52 2.45 11.72
N LYS A 58 -21.07 2.26 12.97
CA LYS A 58 -20.95 3.34 13.95
C LYS A 58 -19.86 4.36 13.60
N ASN A 59 -18.86 3.93 12.84
CA ASN A 59 -17.68 4.70 12.44
C ASN A 59 -17.77 5.23 11.00
N LYS A 60 -18.91 5.07 10.33
CA LYS A 60 -19.14 5.56 8.96
C LYS A 60 -18.78 7.05 8.79
N HIS A 61 -19.10 7.86 9.79
CA HIS A 61 -18.78 9.29 9.80
C HIS A 61 -17.26 9.57 9.68
N ILE A 62 -16.41 8.68 10.17
CA ILE A 62 -14.95 8.79 10.09
C ILE A 62 -14.49 8.57 8.65
N VAL A 63 -15.05 7.58 7.96
CA VAL A 63 -14.79 7.34 6.53
C VAL A 63 -15.20 8.54 5.69
N ASP A 64 -16.38 9.09 5.97
CA ASP A 64 -16.90 10.26 5.26
C ASP A 64 -16.01 11.50 5.49
N GLN A 65 -15.56 11.73 6.72
CA GLN A 65 -14.60 12.80 7.03
C GLN A 65 -13.24 12.59 6.37
N LEU A 66 -12.76 11.34 6.31
CA LEU A 66 -11.50 11.00 5.63
C LEU A 66 -11.58 11.30 4.14
N HIS A 67 -12.68 10.90 3.48
CA HIS A 67 -12.92 11.23 2.08
C HIS A 67 -12.97 12.74 1.84
N GLN A 68 -13.68 13.48 2.70
CA GLN A 68 -13.73 14.94 2.60
C GLN A 68 -12.34 15.58 2.79
N ALA A 69 -11.53 15.07 3.72
CA ALA A 69 -10.18 15.55 3.95
C ALA A 69 -9.27 15.28 2.74
N ILE A 70 -9.35 14.09 2.14
CA ILE A 70 -8.60 13.74 0.94
C ILE A 70 -8.99 14.65 -0.23
N GLU A 71 -10.30 14.83 -0.48
CA GLU A 71 -10.76 15.71 -1.55
C GLU A 71 -10.34 17.16 -1.35
N ARG A 72 -10.43 17.69 -0.12
CA ARG A 72 -9.97 19.06 0.20
C ARG A 72 -8.46 19.20 0.03
N SER A 73 -7.67 18.19 0.37
CA SER A 73 -6.21 18.19 0.27
C SER A 73 -5.69 18.24 -1.18
N ARG A 74 -6.55 18.00 -2.18
CA ARG A 74 -6.19 18.13 -3.61
C ARG A 74 -5.97 19.57 -4.03
N ASP A 75 -6.58 20.53 -3.34
CA ASP A 75 -6.29 21.94 -3.53
C ASP A 75 -5.18 22.35 -2.55
N PRO A 76 -4.00 22.77 -3.03
CA PRO A 76 -2.90 23.22 -2.20
C PRO A 76 -3.26 24.35 -1.24
N LYS A 77 -4.29 25.16 -1.54
CA LYS A 77 -4.76 26.24 -0.67
C LYS A 77 -5.38 25.76 0.64
N ASN A 78 -5.82 24.49 0.68
CA ASN A 78 -6.43 23.87 1.86
C ASN A 78 -5.42 23.08 2.71
N LEU A 79 -4.14 23.04 2.29
CA LEU A 79 -3.09 22.39 3.06
C LEU A 79 -2.53 23.37 4.09
N ILE A 80 -2.49 22.93 5.34
CA ILE A 80 -1.82 23.67 6.41
C ILE A 80 -0.33 23.33 6.32
N ASP A 81 0.50 24.34 6.16
CA ASP A 81 1.95 24.19 6.29
C ASP A 81 2.29 23.92 7.77
N LEU A 82 2.64 22.67 8.08
CA LEU A 82 3.05 22.26 9.42
C LEU A 82 4.54 22.53 9.69
N GLY A 83 5.24 23.15 8.74
CA GLY A 83 6.66 23.46 8.79
C GLY A 83 7.54 22.27 8.38
N ASP A 84 8.85 22.54 8.37
CA ASP A 84 9.85 21.54 8.00
C ASP A 84 10.18 20.60 9.17
N PHE A 85 10.00 19.29 8.94
CA PHE A 85 10.32 18.22 9.88
C PHE A 85 11.74 17.64 9.68
N SER A 86 12.53 18.16 8.73
CA SER A 86 13.89 17.70 8.42
C SER A 86 14.81 17.66 9.65
N LYS A 87 14.61 18.58 10.61
CA LYS A 87 15.33 18.63 11.89
C LYS A 87 15.17 17.37 12.76
N TYR A 88 14.10 16.60 12.57
CA TYR A 88 13.85 15.35 13.30
C TYR A 88 14.36 14.12 12.58
N VAL A 89 14.74 14.24 11.30
CA VAL A 89 15.32 13.14 10.54
C VAL A 89 16.79 13.02 10.92
N LYS A 90 17.11 12.05 11.79
CA LYS A 90 18.50 11.69 12.09
C LYS A 90 19.19 11.30 10.77
N LYS A 91 20.16 12.09 10.32
CA LYS A 91 21.03 11.72 9.19
C LYS A 91 21.67 10.37 9.55
N LYS A 92 21.31 9.31 8.83
CA LYS A 92 22.05 8.04 8.88
C LYS A 92 23.46 8.35 8.36
N LYS A 93 24.46 8.19 9.24
CA LYS A 93 25.87 8.10 8.86
C LYS A 93 26.09 6.79 8.13
#